data_AF-A0A8S4NII9-F1
#
_entry.id   AF-A0A8S4NII9-F1
#
_cell.length_a   1.000
_cell.length_b   1.000
_cell.length_c   1.000
_cell.angle_alpha   90.00
_cell.angle_beta   90.00
_cell.angle_gamma   90.00
#
_symmetry.space_group_name_H-M   'P 1'
#
loop_
_entity.id
_entity.type
_entity.pdbx_description
1 polymer ?
#
loop_
_entity_poly.entity_id
_entity_poly.type
_entity_poly.pdbx_seq_one_letter_code
_entity_poly.pdbx_strand_id
1 'polypeptide(L)'
;PVNEMFQKVLLDDIHLHYGEFMNDLSKAVIAGFPNKLNFYVMGNVSFFKSNWSEIKGSAAMFVGFLLGNLPQDRHDTVSKEHVCAALIMLLKDPSPEVRIKAAEAMSWLHNY
;
A
#
# COMPACT_ATOMS: atom_id res chain seq x y z
N PRO A 1 -5.23 18.04 3.44
CA PRO A 1 -5.44 16.82 2.63
C PRO A 1 -5.78 15.58 3.46
N VAL A 2 -4.84 14.98 4.21
CA VAL A 2 -5.08 13.70 4.91
C VAL A 2 -6.19 13.83 5.96
N ASN A 3 -6.16 14.87 6.80
CA ASN A 3 -7.19 15.09 7.83
C ASN A 3 -8.60 15.24 7.21
N GLU A 4 -8.71 15.98 6.10
CA GLU A 4 -9.98 16.21 5.40
C GLU A 4 -10.56 14.90 4.83
N MET A 5 -9.70 14.02 4.33
CA MET A 5 -10.13 12.70 3.85
C MET A 5 -10.79 11.91 4.98
N PHE A 6 -10.15 11.80 6.14
CA PHE A 6 -10.72 11.06 7.28
C PHE A 6 -12.03 11.68 7.77
N GLN A 7 -12.11 13.00 7.88
CA GLN A 7 -13.35 13.68 8.29
C GLN A 7 -14.53 13.38 7.36
N LYS A 8 -14.27 13.19 6.06
CA LYS A 8 -15.31 12.83 5.11
C LYS A 8 -15.86 11.42 5.37
N VAL A 9 -15.01 10.45 5.70
CA VAL A 9 -15.42 9.03 5.80
C VAL A 9 -15.94 8.63 7.18
N LEU A 10 -15.62 9.40 8.22
CA LEU A 10 -16.05 9.13 9.60
C LEU A 10 -17.49 9.57 9.90
N LEU A 11 -18.27 9.93 8.87
CA LEU A 11 -19.69 10.24 8.99
C LEU A 11 -20.50 8.93 9.06
N ASP A 12 -21.44 8.84 10.01
CA ASP A 12 -22.11 7.59 10.42
C ASP A 12 -22.84 6.82 9.29
N ASP A 13 -23.15 7.47 8.16
CA ASP A 13 -23.94 6.89 7.04
C ASP A 13 -23.10 6.54 5.79
N ILE A 14 -21.77 6.65 5.82
CA ILE A 14 -20.95 6.39 4.63
C ILE A 14 -20.48 4.93 4.56
N HIS A 15 -20.90 4.24 3.50
CA HIS A 15 -20.31 2.96 3.12
C HIS A 15 -18.88 3.16 2.61
N LEU A 16 -17.90 2.81 3.43
CA LEU A 16 -16.49 2.95 3.08
C LEU A 16 -16.02 1.81 2.16
N HIS A 17 -15.73 2.14 0.91
CA HIS A 17 -14.97 1.25 0.03
C HIS A 17 -13.49 1.29 0.41
N TYR A 18 -13.08 0.40 1.31
CA TYR A 18 -11.74 0.39 1.91
C TYR A 18 -10.61 0.44 0.87
N GLY A 19 -10.71 -0.29 -0.24
CA GLY A 19 -9.70 -0.29 -1.30
C GLY A 19 -9.54 1.07 -1.98
N GLU A 20 -10.64 1.75 -2.31
CA GLU A 20 -10.63 3.08 -2.92
C GLU A 20 -10.07 4.12 -1.95
N PHE A 21 -10.51 4.07 -0.70
CA PHE A 21 -9.99 4.94 0.35
C PHE A 21 -8.48 4.79 0.53
N MET A 22 -7.97 3.55 0.59
CA MET A 22 -6.54 3.29 0.73
C MET A 22 -5.75 3.79 -0.49
N ASN A 23 -6.31 3.68 -1.69
CA ASN A 23 -5.70 4.22 -2.89
C ASN A 23 -5.59 5.76 -2.82
N ASP A 24 -6.67 6.45 -2.46
CA ASP A 24 -6.66 7.91 -2.33
C ASP A 24 -5.77 8.38 -1.17
N LEU A 25 -5.73 7.62 -0.08
CA LEU A 25 -4.86 7.91 1.06
C LEU A 25 -3.40 7.86 0.62
N SER A 26 -3.03 6.90 -0.24
CA SER A 26 -1.67 6.79 -0.76
C SER A 26 -1.24 8.06 -1.51
N LYS A 27 -2.12 8.62 -2.36
CA LYS A 27 -1.89 9.88 -3.09
C LYS A 27 -1.71 11.05 -2.13
N ALA A 28 -2.55 11.14 -1.09
CA ALA A 28 -2.45 12.18 -0.08
C ALA A 28 -1.16 12.08 0.75
N VAL A 29 -0.70 10.86 1.05
CA VAL A 29 0.59 10.62 1.73
C VAL A 29 1.77 11.03 0.85
N ILE A 30 1.75 10.67 -0.44
CA ILE A 30 2.79 11.07 -1.40
C ILE A 30 2.90 12.59 -1.51
N ALA A 31 1.76 13.29 -1.58
CA ALA A 31 1.72 14.74 -1.66
C ALA A 31 2.13 15.42 -0.34
N GLY A 32 1.66 14.93 0.80
CA GLY A 32 1.86 15.55 2.11
C GLY A 32 3.20 15.23 2.77
N PHE A 33 3.77 14.06 2.50
CA PHE A 33 4.94 13.54 3.21
C PHE A 33 5.99 12.89 2.29
N PRO A 34 6.45 13.57 1.23
CA PRO A 34 7.36 12.97 0.24
C PRO A 34 8.65 12.43 0.86
N ASN A 35 9.21 13.15 1.85
CA ASN A 35 10.45 12.76 2.54
C ASN A 35 10.29 11.57 3.50
N LYS A 36 9.05 11.08 3.71
CA LYS A 36 8.74 9.95 4.57
C LYS A 36 8.26 8.73 3.79
N LEU A 37 8.27 8.77 2.46
CA LEU A 37 7.77 7.67 1.63
C LEU A 37 8.46 6.34 1.91
N ASN A 38 9.80 6.32 1.90
CA ASN A 38 10.53 5.10 2.23
C ASN A 38 10.20 4.59 3.64
N PHE A 39 10.02 5.48 4.62
CA PHE A 39 9.61 5.09 5.97
C PHE A 39 8.24 4.40 5.98
N TYR A 40 7.24 4.96 5.29
CA TYR A 40 5.90 4.35 5.23
C TYR A 40 5.90 3.04 4.46
N VAL A 41 6.64 2.93 3.34
CA VAL A 41 6.72 1.69 2.58
C VAL A 41 7.42 0.59 3.40
N MET A 42 8.57 0.87 4.00
CA MET A 42 9.28 -0.10 4.84
C MET A 42 8.47 -0.46 6.11
N GLY A 43 7.72 0.49 6.67
CA GLY A 43 6.77 0.23 7.74
C GLY A 43 5.73 -0.82 7.34
N ASN A 44 5.13 -0.69 6.15
CA ASN A 44 4.19 -1.68 5.64
C ASN A 44 4.85 -3.04 5.32
N VAL A 45 6.04 -3.05 4.72
CA VAL A 45 6.81 -4.28 4.49
C VAL A 45 7.06 -5.03 5.80
N SER A 46 7.30 -4.31 6.91
CA SER A 46 7.48 -4.93 8.22
C SER A 46 6.24 -5.68 8.73
N PHE A 47 5.04 -5.36 8.22
CA PHE A 47 3.78 -6.05 8.55
C PHE A 47 3.53 -7.29 7.68
N PHE A 48 4.34 -7.57 6.66
CA PHE A 48 4.20 -8.78 5.83
C PHE A 48 4.45 -10.07 6.64
N LYS A 49 5.10 -9.96 7.79
CA LYS A 49 5.29 -11.06 8.77
C LYS A 49 4.20 -11.11 9.86
N SER A 50 3.13 -10.31 9.75
CA SER A 50 2.04 -10.36 10.72
C SER A 50 1.40 -11.74 10.77
N ASN A 51 0.95 -12.16 11.96
CA ASN A 51 0.18 -13.39 12.11
C ASN A 51 -1.22 -13.27 11.51
N TRP A 52 -1.70 -12.05 11.26
CA TRP A 52 -3.06 -11.81 10.75
C TRP A 52 -3.03 -11.58 9.25
N SER A 53 -3.78 -12.39 8.52
CA SER A 53 -3.84 -12.34 7.06
C SER A 53 -4.35 -11.00 6.54
N GLU A 54 -5.33 -10.43 7.21
CA GLU A 54 -5.95 -9.14 6.87
C GLU A 54 -4.93 -8.00 6.98
N ILE A 55 -4.04 -8.06 7.99
CA ILE A 55 -2.95 -7.08 8.16
C ILE A 55 -1.91 -7.24 7.04
N LYS A 56 -1.47 -8.48 6.75
CA LYS A 56 -0.51 -8.74 5.66
C LYS A 56 -1.04 -8.26 4.31
N GLY A 57 -2.28 -8.62 3.98
CA GLY A 57 -2.93 -8.26 2.73
C GLY A 57 -3.15 -6.74 2.60
N SER A 58 -3.62 -6.09 3.67
CA SER A 58 -3.79 -4.63 3.68
C SER A 58 -2.47 -3.88 3.51
N ALA A 59 -1.42 -4.32 4.20
CA ALA A 59 -0.09 -3.74 4.06
C ALA A 59 0.45 -3.91 2.62
N ALA A 60 0.28 -5.10 2.03
CA ALA A 60 0.71 -5.36 0.66
C ALA A 60 0.00 -4.44 -0.34
N MET A 61 -1.33 -4.31 -0.24
CA MET A 61 -2.09 -3.39 -1.09
C MET A 61 -1.64 -1.95 -0.94
N PHE A 62 -1.40 -1.49 0.28
CA PHE A 62 -0.99 -0.11 0.50
C PHE A 62 0.41 0.18 -0.06
N VAL A 63 1.33 -0.79 0.01
CA VAL A 63 2.62 -0.71 -0.69
C VAL A 63 2.42 -0.59 -2.20
N GLY A 64 1.55 -1.43 -2.79
CA GLY A 64 1.20 -1.36 -4.21
C GLY A 64 0.67 0.02 -4.61
N PHE A 65 -0.24 0.60 -3.83
CA PHE A 65 -0.77 1.94 -4.08
C PHE A 65 0.27 3.04 -3.91
N LEU A 66 1.10 3.00 -2.86
CA LEU A 66 2.13 4.01 -2.61
C LEU A 66 3.14 4.08 -3.75
N LEU A 67 3.58 2.93 -4.27
CA LEU A 67 4.57 2.88 -5.34
C LEU A 67 3.93 3.09 -6.72
N GLY A 68 2.76 2.50 -6.97
CA GLY A 68 2.05 2.63 -8.24
C GLY A 68 1.51 4.04 -8.51
N ASN A 69 1.19 4.82 -7.47
CA ASN A 69 0.82 6.24 -7.61
C ASN A 69 2.04 7.19 -7.56
N LEU A 70 3.26 6.67 -7.37
CA LEU A 70 4.45 7.51 -7.28
C LEU A 70 4.83 8.04 -8.67
N PRO A 71 5.07 9.34 -8.84
CA PRO A 71 5.59 9.90 -10.08
C PRO A 71 6.92 9.25 -10.51
N GLN A 72 7.11 9.06 -11.82
CA GLN A 72 8.28 8.34 -12.37
C GLN A 72 9.62 8.97 -11.98
N ASP A 73 9.68 10.30 -11.87
CA ASP A 73 10.86 11.06 -11.43
C ASP A 73 11.25 10.77 -9.98
N ARG A 74 10.43 10.02 -9.23
CA ARG A 74 10.64 9.70 -7.81
C ARG A 74 10.75 8.20 -7.53
N HIS A 75 10.77 7.35 -8.53
CA HIS A 75 10.83 5.89 -8.36
C HIS A 75 12.07 5.38 -7.63
N ASP A 76 13.16 6.17 -7.63
CA ASP A 76 14.39 5.81 -6.91
C ASP A 76 14.33 6.11 -5.40
N THR A 77 13.22 6.67 -4.91
CA THR A 77 13.02 6.97 -3.48
C THR A 77 12.95 5.71 -2.62
N VAL A 78 12.55 4.57 -3.21
CA VAL A 78 12.36 3.30 -2.52
C VAL A 78 12.97 2.16 -3.34
N SER A 79 13.70 1.26 -2.69
CA SER A 79 14.32 0.11 -3.36
C SER A 79 13.27 -0.80 -3.99
N LYS A 80 13.22 -0.83 -5.32
CA LYS A 80 12.33 -1.71 -6.10
C LYS A 80 12.60 -3.17 -5.82
N GLU A 81 13.87 -3.55 -5.80
CA GLU A 81 14.32 -4.92 -5.55
C GLU A 81 13.82 -5.45 -4.21
N HIS A 82 13.99 -4.66 -3.13
CA HIS A 82 13.56 -5.08 -1.80
C HIS A 82 12.05 -5.28 -1.70
N VAL A 83 11.27 -4.32 -2.24
CA VAL A 83 9.81 -4.38 -2.17
C VAL A 83 9.26 -5.49 -3.05
N CYS A 84 9.74 -5.64 -4.28
CA CYS A 84 9.31 -6.71 -5.17
C CYS A 84 9.64 -8.08 -4.59
N ALA A 85 10.83 -8.27 -4.01
CA ALA A 85 11.17 -9.52 -3.33
C ALA A 85 10.21 -9.83 -2.17
N ALA A 86 9.86 -8.83 -1.36
CA ALA A 86 8.91 -8.99 -0.25
C ALA A 86 7.50 -9.36 -0.73
N LEU A 87 7.01 -8.74 -1.82
CA LEU A 87 5.72 -9.06 -2.43
C LEU A 87 5.71 -10.47 -3.04
N ILE A 88 6.81 -10.89 -3.69
CA ILE A 88 6.96 -12.26 -4.23
C ILE A 88 6.85 -13.30 -3.10
N MET A 89 7.35 -13.00 -1.91
CA MET A 89 7.20 -13.90 -0.76
C MET A 89 5.73 -14.05 -0.35
N LEU A 90 4.94 -12.97 -0.39
CA LEU A 90 3.51 -13.03 -0.09
C LEU A 90 2.68 -13.79 -1.13
N LEU A 91 3.13 -13.86 -2.39
CA LEU A 91 2.50 -14.74 -3.39
C LEU A 91 2.58 -16.23 -3.01
N LYS A 92 3.43 -16.60 -2.05
CA LYS A 92 3.58 -17.95 -1.52
C LYS A 92 2.93 -18.12 -0.14
N ASP A 93 2.21 -17.11 0.35
CA ASP A 93 1.60 -17.14 1.69
C ASP A 93 0.56 -18.29 1.78
N PRO A 94 0.44 -18.97 2.93
CA PRO A 94 -0.58 -20.01 3.11
C PRO A 94 -2.01 -19.48 2.91
N SER A 95 -2.28 -18.22 3.26
CA SER A 95 -3.61 -17.63 3.10
C SER A 95 -3.88 -17.25 1.64
N PRO A 96 -4.96 -17.76 1.02
CA PRO A 96 -5.36 -17.36 -0.33
C PRO A 96 -5.61 -15.86 -0.46
N GLU A 97 -6.18 -15.24 0.56
CA GLU A 97 -6.47 -13.81 0.57
C GLU A 97 -5.19 -12.97 0.46
N VAL A 98 -4.15 -13.35 1.20
CA VAL A 98 -2.85 -12.66 1.16
C VAL A 98 -2.22 -12.79 -0.24
N ARG A 99 -2.31 -13.97 -0.86
CA ARG A 99 -1.80 -14.18 -2.22
C ARG A 99 -2.53 -13.31 -3.25
N ILE A 100 -3.86 -13.22 -3.15
CA ILE A 100 -4.68 -12.35 -4.02
C ILE A 100 -4.26 -10.89 -3.86
N LYS A 101 -4.17 -10.41 -2.61
CA LYS A 101 -3.77 -9.02 -2.31
C LYS A 101 -2.34 -8.71 -2.77
N ALA A 102 -1.43 -9.65 -2.66
CA ALA A 102 -0.07 -9.50 -3.18
C ALA A 102 -0.05 -9.42 -4.72
N ALA A 103 -0.82 -10.26 -5.40
CA ALA A 103 -0.94 -10.21 -6.87
C ALA A 103 -1.58 -8.90 -7.35
N GLU A 104 -2.66 -8.46 -6.68
CA GLU A 104 -3.28 -7.16 -6.91
C GLU A 104 -2.27 -6.02 -6.71
N ALA A 105 -1.55 -6.00 -5.58
CA ALA A 105 -0.52 -5.00 -5.31
C ALA A 105 0.56 -4.94 -6.39
N MET A 106 1.01 -6.11 -6.90
CA MET A 106 1.99 -6.16 -7.98
C MET A 106 1.45 -5.62 -9.31
N SER A 107 0.14 -5.73 -9.59
CA SER A 107 -0.44 -5.15 -10.81
C SER A 107 -0.31 -3.63 -10.89
N TRP A 108 -0.21 -2.95 -9.74
CA TRP A 108 0.05 -1.51 -9.65
C TRP A 108 1.48 -1.13 -10.03
N LEU A 109 2.40 -2.08 -10.07
CA LEU A 109 3.83 -1.84 -10.29
C LEU A 109 4.27 -2.05 -11.74
N HIS A 110 3.34 -2.17 -12.69
CA HIS A 110 3.69 -2.43 -14.10
C HIS A 110 4.54 -1.32 -14.75
N ASN A 111 4.43 -0.08 -14.26
CA ASN A 111 5.22 1.08 -14.70
C ASN A 111 6.23 1.55 -13.65
N TYR A 112 6.36 0.85 -12.51
CA TYR A 112 7.24 1.19 -11.40
C TYR A 112 8.54 0.39 -11.49
#